data_AF-A0A0L7QYZ9-F1
#
_entry.id   AF-A0A0L7QYZ9-F1
#
_cell.length_a   1.000
_cell.length_b   1.000
_cell.length_c   1.000
_cell.angle_alpha   90.00
_cell.angle_beta   90.00
_cell.angle_gamma   90.00
#
_symmetry.space_group_name_H-M   'P 1'
#
loop_
_entity.id
_entity.type
_entity.pdbx_description
1 polymer ?
#
loop_
_entity_poly.entity_id
_entity_poly.type
_entity_poly.pdbx_seq_one_letter_code
_entity_poly.pdbx_strand_id
1 'polypeptide(L)'
;MGFKTPGTASCEWLNVFVKMPQEAREKIELSVEPEAIDVRSPRYRLHLETPQPVNPNASSAKWHSDTSTLEITLRLVRELDDVNF
;
A
#
# COMPACT_ATOMS: atom_id res chain seq x y z
N MET A 1 -24.09 17.08 -1.61
CA MET A 1 -23.74 15.73 -1.14
C MET A 1 -22.70 15.18 -2.11
N GLY A 2 -21.45 14.99 -1.68
CA GLY A 2 -20.38 14.58 -2.60
C GLY A 2 -20.67 13.20 -3.17
N PHE A 3 -20.59 13.03 -4.49
CA PHE A 3 -20.81 11.78 -5.22
C PHE A 3 -19.71 10.73 -4.93
N LYS A 4 -19.38 10.53 -3.66
CA LYS A 4 -18.41 9.54 -3.20
C LYS A 4 -19.08 8.18 -3.23
N THR A 5 -18.55 7.28 -4.05
CA THR A 5 -18.91 5.86 -4.05
C THR A 5 -17.90 5.11 -3.19
N PRO A 6 -18.23 3.90 -2.70
CA PRO A 6 -17.25 3.03 -2.04
C PRO A 6 -16.20 2.45 -3.02
N GLY A 7 -16.27 2.83 -4.31
CA GLY A 7 -15.34 2.39 -5.33
C GLY A 7 -14.00 3.11 -5.23
N THR A 8 -12.94 2.40 -5.61
CA THR A 8 -11.57 2.94 -5.67
C THR A 8 -11.30 3.73 -6.95
N ALA A 9 -12.28 3.86 -7.85
CA ALA A 9 -12.12 4.50 -9.15
C ALA A 9 -11.65 5.97 -9.08
N SER A 10 -11.93 6.65 -7.95
CA SER A 10 -11.48 8.02 -7.67
C SER A 10 -10.46 8.12 -6.53
N CYS A 11 -9.88 6.99 -6.09
CA CYS A 11 -8.88 6.97 -5.03
C CYS A 11 -7.50 7.29 -5.59
N GLU A 12 -6.89 8.32 -5.03
CA GLU A 12 -5.52 8.72 -5.35
C GLU A 12 -4.46 8.02 -4.48
N TRP A 13 -4.79 7.83 -3.21
CA TRP A 13 -3.90 7.24 -2.22
C TRP A 13 -4.61 6.08 -1.54
N LEU A 14 -3.89 4.98 -1.35
CA LEU A 14 -4.35 3.78 -0.66
C LEU A 14 -3.43 3.47 0.50
N ASN A 15 -3.97 3.46 1.72
CA ASN A 15 -3.20 3.10 2.92
C ASN A 15 -3.52 1.67 3.35
N VAL A 16 -2.49 0.85 3.49
CA VAL A 16 -2.58 -0.54 3.93
C VAL A 16 -1.86 -0.68 5.27
N PHE A 17 -2.55 -1.26 6.26
CA PHE A 17 -1.99 -1.49 7.59
C PHE A 17 -1.87 -3.00 7.84
N VAL A 18 -0.63 -3.50 7.91
CA VAL A 18 -0.33 -4.91 8.14
C VAL A 18 0.17 -5.09 9.55
N LYS A 19 -0.63 -5.74 10.41
CA LYS A 19 -0.22 -6.07 11.78
C LYS A 19 0.70 -7.30 11.77
N MET A 20 1.91 -7.13 12.28
CA MET A 20 2.94 -8.17 12.33
C MET A 20 3.51 -8.28 13.75
N PRO A 21 2.70 -8.73 14.74
CA PRO A 21 3.14 -8.81 16.12
C PRO A 21 4.33 -9.76 16.26
N GLN A 22 5.26 -9.38 17.15
CA GLN A 22 6.51 -10.11 17.44
C GLN A 22 7.52 -10.14 16.28
N GLU A 23 7.35 -9.28 15.27
CA GLU A 23 8.34 -9.08 14.21
C GLU A 23 9.16 -7.81 14.47
N ALA A 24 10.39 -7.78 13.95
CA ALA A 24 11.28 -6.63 14.04
C ALA A 24 11.38 -5.93 12.68
N ARG A 25 11.48 -4.60 12.66
CA ARG A 25 11.54 -3.79 11.43
C ARG A 25 12.58 -4.28 10.43
N GLU A 26 13.74 -4.70 10.94
CA GLU A 26 14.92 -5.09 10.17
C GLU A 26 14.74 -6.43 9.45
N LYS A 27 13.77 -7.23 9.90
CA LYS A 27 13.43 -8.53 9.32
C LYS A 27 12.28 -8.46 8.32
N ILE A 28 11.72 -7.26 8.13
CA ILE A 28 10.59 -7.03 7.23
C ILE A 28 11.12 -6.50 5.90
N GLU A 29 10.90 -7.29 4.87
CA GLU A 29 11.11 -6.89 3.48
C GLU A 29 9.78 -6.48 2.87
N LEU A 30 9.78 -5.34 2.16
CA LEU A 30 8.63 -4.84 1.42
C LEU A 30 9.07 -4.62 -0.03
N SER A 31 8.34 -5.22 -0.96
CA SER A 31 8.44 -4.96 -2.39
C SER A 31 7.13 -4.35 -2.87
N VAL A 32 7.22 -3.21 -3.54
CA VAL A 32 6.07 -2.55 -4.17
C VAL A 32 6.26 -2.67 -5.68
N GLU A 33 5.43 -3.48 -6.29
CA GLU A 33 5.33 -3.63 -7.74
C GLU A 33 4.13 -2.81 -8.24
N PRO A 34 4.05 -2.50 -9.54
CA PRO A 34 2.94 -1.72 -10.07
C PRO A 34 1.56 -2.30 -9.75
N GLU A 35 1.42 -3.63 -9.72
CA GLU A 35 0.10 -4.28 -9.56
C GLU A 35 -0.06 -5.03 -8.25
N ALA A 36 0.97 -5.06 -7.39
CA ALA A 36 0.94 -5.82 -6.15
C ALA A 36 1.96 -5.30 -5.13
N ILE A 37 1.68 -5.58 -3.86
CA ILE A 37 2.65 -5.47 -2.77
C ILE A 37 3.00 -6.85 -2.24
N ASP A 38 4.27 -7.07 -1.96
CA ASP A 38 4.77 -8.28 -1.31
C ASP A 38 5.49 -7.89 -0.02
N VAL A 39 5.01 -8.42 1.11
CA VAL A 39 5.59 -8.23 2.44
C VAL A 39 6.10 -9.59 2.93
N ARG A 40 7.38 -9.64 3.31
CA ARG A 40 8.02 -10.86 3.82
C ARG A 40 8.69 -10.60 5.14
N SER A 41 8.65 -11.62 5.97
CA SER A 41 9.37 -11.72 7.24
C SER A 41 9.54 -13.21 7.57
N PRO A 42 10.37 -13.57 8.55
CA PRO A 42 10.52 -14.96 8.97
C PRO A 42 9.20 -15.63 9.39
N ARG A 43 8.23 -14.86 9.90
CA ARG A 43 6.95 -15.38 10.39
C ARG A 43 5.77 -15.18 9.44
N TYR A 44 5.77 -14.11 8.66
CA TYR A 44 4.62 -13.72 7.84
C TYR A 44 5.03 -13.49 6.40
N ARG A 45 4.10 -13.84 5.50
CA ARG A 45 4.14 -13.48 4.08
C ARG A 45 2.78 -12.97 3.65
N LEU A 46 2.75 -11.84 2.96
CA LEU A 46 1.57 -11.27 2.35
C LEU A 46 1.90 -10.91 0.90
N HIS A 47 1.10 -11.40 -0.03
CA HIS A 47 1.08 -10.92 -1.41
C HIS A 47 -0.32 -10.38 -1.65
N LEU A 48 -0.44 -9.10 -1.99
CA LEU A 48 -1.71 -8.41 -2.15
C LEU A 48 -1.69 -7.65 -3.46
N GLU A 49 -2.56 -8.05 -4.38
CA GLU A 49 -2.80 -7.33 -5.63
C GLU A 49 -3.48 -5.98 -5.33
N THR A 50 -3.02 -4.93 -6.02
CA THR A 50 -3.59 -3.60 -5.89
C THR A 50 -4.80 -3.47 -6.82
N PRO A 51 -5.86 -2.73 -6.41
CA PRO A 51 -7.06 -2.58 -7.23
C PRO A 51 -6.81 -1.83 -8.54
N GLN A 52 -5.74 -1.03 -8.59
CA GLN A 52 -5.25 -0.31 -9.76
C GLN A 52 -3.71 -0.27 -9.70
N PRO A 53 -3.03 0.01 -10.82
CA PRO A 53 -1.60 0.20 -10.82
C PRO A 53 -1.17 1.28 -9.82
N VAL A 54 0.00 1.12 -9.21
CA VAL A 54 0.61 2.09 -8.28
C VAL A 54 1.93 2.62 -8.84
N ASN A 55 2.35 3.79 -8.37
CA ASN A 55 3.69 4.31 -8.59
C ASN A 55 4.58 3.94 -7.39
N PRO A 56 5.52 2.98 -7.53
CA PRO A 56 6.37 2.57 -6.42
C PRO A 56 7.27 3.71 -5.90
N ASN A 57 7.70 4.62 -6.78
CA ASN A 57 8.59 5.74 -6.42
C ASN A 57 7.87 6.86 -5.65
N ALA A 58 6.56 6.99 -5.84
CA ALA A 58 5.71 7.93 -5.09
C ALA A 58 5.03 7.28 -3.88
N SER A 59 5.26 5.98 -3.67
CA SER A 59 4.74 5.24 -2.52
C SER A 59 5.73 5.23 -1.37
N SER A 60 5.25 5.02 -0.14
CA SER A 60 6.09 5.02 1.06
C SER A 60 5.61 3.98 2.06
N ALA A 61 6.48 3.62 3.00
CA ALA A 61 6.12 2.73 4.09
C ALA A 61 6.76 3.15 5.41
N LYS A 62 6.03 2.94 6.50
CA LYS A 62 6.44 3.26 7.86
C LYS A 62 6.11 2.10 8.78
N TRP A 63 7.02 1.80 9.70
CA TRP A 63 6.78 0.83 10.76
C TRP A 63 6.48 1.53 12.07
N HIS A 64 5.43 1.06 12.74
CA HIS A 64 5.01 1.50 14.06
C HIS A 64 5.34 0.41 15.07
N SER A 65 6.45 0.59 15.80
CA SER A 65 6.93 -0.42 16.76
C SER A 65 6.00 -0.60 17.96
N ASP A 66 5.33 0.46 18.38
CA ASP A 66 4.32 0.48 19.45
C ASP A 66 3.15 -0.48 19.18
N THR A 67 2.70 -0.56 17.93
CA THR A 67 1.57 -1.39 17.51
C THR A 67 1.99 -2.59 16.65
N SER A 68 3.30 -2.79 16.45
CA SER A 68 3.88 -3.80 15.55
C SER A 68 3.16 -3.83 14.19
N THR A 69 3.00 -2.66 13.57
CA THR A 69 2.21 -2.49 12.34
C THR A 69 3.04 -1.82 11.24
N LEU A 70 3.04 -2.43 10.06
CA LEU A 70 3.56 -1.84 8.84
C LEU A 70 2.45 -1.05 8.14
N GLU A 71 2.62 0.27 8.06
CA GLU A 71 1.80 1.17 7.26
C GLU A 71 2.44 1.34 5.88
N ILE A 72 1.66 1.13 4.83
CA ILE A 72 2.09 1.27 3.44
C ILE A 72 1.15 2.27 2.78
N THR A 73 1.69 3.37 2.29
CA THR A 73 0.96 4.43 1.57
C THR A 73 1.29 4.31 0.10
N LEU A 74 0.32 3.87 -0.69
CA LEU A 74 0.45 3.63 -2.12
C LEU A 74 -0.16 4.79 -2.92
N ARG A 75 0.58 5.31 -3.90
CA ARG A 75 0.04 6.26 -4.90
C ARG A 75 -0.51 5.47 -6.07
N LEU A 76 -1.83 5.49 -6.27
CA LEU A 76 -2.46 4.86 -7.43
C LEU A 76 -2.19 5.71 -8.69
N VAL A 77 -1.98 5.03 -9.82
CA VAL A 77 -1.79 5.61 -11.14
C VAL A 77 -2.90 5.09 -12.03
N ARG A 78 -3.63 6.01 -12.66
CA ARG A 78 -4.70 5.69 -13.61
C ARG A 78 -4.30 6.18 -14.99
N GLU A 79 -4.71 5.45 -16.03
CA GLU A 79 -4.43 5.80 -17.44
C GLU A 79 -4.94 7.21 -17.84
N LEU A 80 -5.87 7.79 -17.07
CA LEU A 80 -6.47 9.10 -17.32
C LEU A 80 -6.15 10.15 -16.24
N ASP A 81 -5.19 9.89 -15.34
CA ASP A 81 -4.80 10.89 -14.31
C ASP A 81 -4.29 12.19 -14.96
N ASP A 82 -3.62 12.10 -16.12
CA ASP A 82 -3.13 13.26 -16.90
C ASP A 82 -4.23 14.01 -17.67
N VAL A 83 -5.48 13.53 -17.64
CA VAL A 83 -6.60 14.07 -18.45
C VAL A 83 -7.63 14.81 -17.59
N ASN A 84 -7.40 14.92 -16.27
CA ASN A 84 -8.19 15.79 -15.41
C ASN A 84 -7.61 17.22 -15.47
N PHE A 85 -8.16 18.04 -16.37
CA PHE A 85 -7.92 19.49 -16.48
C PHE A 85 -8.76 20.28 -15.47
#